data_AF-A0A0P7AHK2-F1
#
_entry.id   AF-A0A0P7AHK2-F1
#
_cell.length_a   1.000
_cell.length_b   1.000
_cell.length_c   1.000
_cell.angle_alpha   90.00
_cell.angle_beta   90.00
_cell.angle_gamma   90.00
#
_symmetry.space_group_name_H-M   'P 1'
#
loop_
_entity.id
_entity.type
_entity.pdbx_description
1 polymer ?
#
loop_
_entity_poly.entity_id
_entity_poly.type
_entity_poly.pdbx_seq_one_letter_code
_entity_poly.pdbx_strand_id
1 'polypeptide(L)'
;MVSFTLISIFAALAAAAPAPAPAAEGSDLNKRFHGGWCGVHVHTFNGENAKGSHEMNVWVYDAKQQLVWSKESIWGDGILLAESEGLPNVLNINTFGSGDDVATFTYGDDAWGSGKWDSNNGRCSVGKQDSPALTSTTVTIDLDCGFAC
;
A
#
# COMPACT_ATOMS: atom_id res chain seq x y z
N MET A 1 48.01 -23.63 -62.90
CA MET A 1 47.08 -24.38 -62.04
C MET A 1 47.19 -23.80 -60.64
N VAL A 2 46.20 -23.02 -60.22
CA VAL A 2 46.10 -22.47 -58.86
C VAL A 2 44.66 -22.70 -58.44
N SER A 3 44.45 -23.60 -57.48
CA SER A 3 43.13 -23.96 -56.98
C SER A 3 42.93 -23.23 -55.66
N PHE A 4 42.08 -22.21 -55.67
CA PHE A 4 41.68 -21.49 -54.45
C PHE A 4 40.41 -22.13 -53.90
N THR A 5 40.53 -22.78 -52.76
CA THR A 5 39.42 -23.35 -51.99
C THR A 5 38.66 -22.21 -51.31
N LEU A 6 37.46 -21.88 -51.78
CA LEU A 6 36.54 -20.99 -51.09
C LEU A 6 35.83 -21.75 -49.96
N ILE A 7 36.08 -21.32 -48.72
CA ILE A 7 35.34 -21.75 -47.53
C ILE A 7 34.04 -20.95 -47.49
N SER A 8 32.91 -21.62 -47.74
CA SER A 8 31.58 -21.03 -47.57
C SER A 8 31.27 -20.84 -46.08
N ILE A 9 31.26 -19.59 -45.62
CA ILE A 9 30.81 -19.21 -44.29
C ILE A 9 29.28 -19.19 -44.30
N PHE A 10 28.64 -20.15 -43.63
CA PHE A 10 27.21 -20.10 -43.32
C PHE A 10 26.97 -19.03 -42.26
N ALA A 11 26.49 -17.85 -42.69
CA ALA A 11 25.90 -16.89 -41.78
C ALA A 11 24.52 -17.40 -41.35
N ALA A 12 24.43 -17.96 -40.13
CA ALA A 12 23.15 -18.29 -39.52
C ALA A 12 22.43 -16.98 -39.17
N LEU A 13 21.40 -16.64 -39.95
CA LEU A 13 20.49 -15.56 -39.63
C LEU A 13 19.59 -16.04 -38.48
N ALA A 14 19.93 -15.64 -37.25
CA ALA A 14 19.06 -15.84 -36.10
C ALA A 14 17.78 -15.02 -36.32
N ALA A 15 16.67 -15.71 -36.58
CA ALA A 15 15.35 -15.10 -36.51
C ALA A 15 15.11 -14.72 -35.04
N ALA A 16 15.17 -13.43 -34.73
CA ALA A 16 14.73 -12.92 -33.44
C ALA A 16 13.25 -13.28 -33.28
N ALA A 17 12.96 -14.17 -32.33
CA ALA A 17 11.60 -14.43 -31.90
C ALA A 17 10.96 -13.08 -31.49
N PRO A 18 9.71 -12.80 -31.87
CA PRO A 18 9.02 -11.61 -31.39
C PRO A 18 9.01 -11.65 -29.86
N ALA A 19 9.58 -10.62 -29.24
CA ALA A 19 9.48 -10.43 -27.80
C ALA A 19 8.00 -10.46 -27.42
N PRO A 20 7.59 -11.19 -26.38
CA PRO A 20 6.21 -11.13 -25.92
C PRO A 20 5.88 -9.66 -25.62
N ALA A 21 4.82 -9.15 -26.26
CA ALA A 21 4.28 -7.84 -25.95
C ALA A 21 4.02 -7.75 -24.44
N PRO A 22 4.30 -6.61 -23.78
CA PRO A 22 3.99 -6.47 -22.37
C PRO A 22 2.50 -6.78 -22.18
N ALA A 23 2.21 -7.79 -21.38
CA ALA A 23 0.86 -8.14 -21.00
C ALA A 23 0.19 -6.88 -20.46
N ALA A 24 -1.04 -6.62 -20.88
CA ALA A 24 -1.84 -5.54 -20.31
C ALA A 24 -2.07 -5.83 -18.82
N GLU A 25 -1.23 -5.28 -17.95
CA GLU A 25 -1.29 -5.43 -16.48
C GLU A 25 -2.52 -4.75 -15.85
N GLY A 26 -3.42 -4.16 -16.65
CA GLY A 26 -4.63 -3.49 -16.17
C GLY A 26 -5.86 -4.39 -15.98
N SER A 27 -5.90 -5.61 -16.54
CA SER A 27 -7.17 -6.38 -16.60
C SER A 27 -7.30 -7.54 -15.59
N ASP A 28 -6.27 -7.82 -14.78
CA ASP A 28 -6.29 -8.94 -13.82
C ASP A 28 -6.37 -8.50 -12.35
N LEU A 29 -6.16 -7.21 -12.05
CA LEU A 29 -6.30 -6.68 -10.68
C LEU A 29 -7.75 -6.74 -10.19
N ASN A 30 -8.73 -6.44 -11.06
CA ASN A 30 -10.16 -6.54 -10.73
C ASN A 30 -10.65 -7.97 -10.46
N LYS A 31 -9.88 -9.02 -10.79
CA LYS A 31 -10.27 -10.41 -10.47
C LYS A 31 -9.83 -10.87 -9.09
N ARG A 32 -8.90 -10.16 -8.44
CA ARG A 32 -8.36 -10.51 -7.12
C ARG A 32 -9.07 -9.81 -5.98
N PHE A 33 -9.97 -8.87 -6.28
CA PHE A 33 -10.55 -7.97 -5.32
C PHE A 33 -12.06 -8.20 -5.25
N HIS A 34 -12.54 -8.67 -4.10
CA HIS A 34 -13.97 -8.84 -3.87
C HIS A 34 -14.62 -7.51 -3.50
N GLY A 35 -15.52 -7.02 -4.36
CA GLY A 35 -16.30 -5.82 -4.08
C GLY A 35 -17.29 -5.98 -2.93
N GLY A 36 -17.55 -4.89 -2.22
CA GLY A 36 -18.34 -4.77 -1.00
C GLY A 36 -17.77 -3.70 -0.06
N TRP A 37 -17.70 -4.02 1.23
CA TRP A 37 -17.04 -3.15 2.20
C TRP A 37 -15.63 -3.67 2.48
N CYS A 38 -14.62 -2.90 2.06
CA CYS A 38 -13.22 -3.22 2.29
C CYS A 38 -12.74 -2.61 3.61
N GLY A 39 -11.88 -3.34 4.31
CA GLY A 39 -11.29 -2.92 5.58
C GLY A 39 -9.89 -2.34 5.38
N VAL A 40 -9.55 -1.31 6.15
CA VAL A 40 -8.21 -0.73 6.24
C VAL A 40 -7.83 -0.71 7.70
N HIS A 41 -6.84 -1.50 8.06
CA HIS A 41 -6.23 -1.48 9.38
C HIS A 41 -4.96 -0.62 9.33
N VAL A 42 -4.88 0.39 10.18
CA VAL A 42 -3.70 1.24 10.35
C VAL A 42 -3.21 1.09 11.77
N HIS A 43 -1.94 0.75 11.94
CA HIS A 43 -1.28 0.72 13.24
C HIS A 43 -0.17 1.76 13.23
N THR A 44 -0.19 2.67 14.21
CA THR A 44 0.83 3.71 14.35
C THR A 44 1.62 3.53 15.63
N PHE A 45 2.91 3.83 15.56
CA PHE A 45 3.81 3.93 16.71
C PHE A 45 4.34 5.35 16.78
N ASN A 46 4.22 5.99 17.93
CA ASN A 46 4.72 7.34 18.18
C ASN A 46 5.70 7.30 19.35
N GLY A 47 6.99 7.35 19.07
CA GLY A 47 8.05 7.30 20.08
C GLY A 47 9.44 7.46 19.47
N GLU A 48 10.45 7.66 20.30
CA GLU A 48 11.81 7.93 19.83
C GLU A 48 12.47 6.68 19.20
N ASN A 49 12.79 6.76 17.90
CA ASN A 49 13.64 5.81 17.20
C ASN A 49 14.70 6.56 16.38
N ALA A 50 15.86 5.95 16.16
CA ALA A 50 16.91 6.47 15.30
C ALA A 50 16.48 6.63 13.81
N LYS A 51 15.40 5.97 13.38
CA LYS A 51 14.83 6.09 12.02
C LYS A 51 13.78 7.21 11.86
N GLY A 52 13.30 7.77 12.96
CA GLY A 52 12.23 8.79 12.99
C GLY A 52 11.40 8.69 14.28
N SER A 53 10.58 9.70 14.58
CA SER A 53 9.71 9.68 15.78
C SER A 53 8.36 8.98 15.58
N HIS A 54 7.97 8.68 14.34
CA HIS A 54 6.72 8.02 14.00
C HIS A 54 6.93 6.86 13.05
N GLU A 55 6.18 5.78 13.27
CA GLU A 55 6.06 4.63 12.36
C GLU A 55 4.58 4.35 12.08
N MET A 56 4.29 3.91 10.85
CA MET A 56 2.97 3.46 10.43
C MET A 56 3.07 2.15 9.66
N ASN A 57 2.16 1.23 10.00
CA ASN A 57 1.86 0.01 9.27
C ASN A 57 0.43 0.06 8.78
N VAL A 58 0.19 -0.46 7.57
CA VAL A 58 -1.13 -0.50 6.97
C VAL A 58 -1.39 -1.86 6.35
N TRP A 59 -2.60 -2.37 6.55
CA TRP A 59 -3.13 -3.56 5.90
C TRP A 59 -4.52 -3.27 5.33
N VAL A 60 -4.76 -3.71 4.10
CA VAL A 60 -6.03 -3.55 3.40
C VAL A 60 -6.60 -4.92 3.09
N TYR A 61 -7.85 -5.12 3.49
CA TYR A 61 -8.60 -6.35 3.33
C TYR A 61 -9.78 -6.13 2.40
N ASP A 62 -10.06 -7.10 1.54
CA ASP A 62 -11.25 -7.06 0.70
C ASP A 62 -12.54 -7.39 1.46
N ALA A 63 -13.69 -7.38 0.78
CA ALA A 63 -14.98 -7.68 1.40
C ALA A 63 -15.10 -9.12 1.96
N LYS A 64 -14.18 -10.03 1.60
CA LYS A 64 -14.08 -11.39 2.15
C LYS A 64 -12.99 -11.54 3.21
N GLN A 65 -12.45 -10.41 3.72
CA GLN A 65 -11.38 -10.39 4.71
C GLN A 65 -10.06 -11.00 4.19
N GLN A 66 -9.84 -10.99 2.88
CA GLN A 66 -8.55 -11.39 2.30
C GLN A 66 -7.61 -10.19 2.26
N LEU A 67 -6.38 -10.35 2.74
CA LEU A 67 -5.36 -9.31 2.62
C LEU A 67 -5.02 -9.10 1.14
N VAL A 68 -5.24 -7.88 0.65
CA VAL A 68 -5.01 -7.52 -0.76
C VAL A 68 -3.87 -6.54 -0.94
N TRP A 69 -3.53 -5.78 0.10
CA TRP A 69 -2.39 -4.88 0.10
C TRP A 69 -1.91 -4.63 1.53
N SER A 70 -0.60 -4.46 1.71
CA SER A 70 -0.03 -3.96 2.96
C SER A 70 1.25 -3.19 2.71
N LYS A 71 1.58 -2.31 3.65
CA LYS A 71 2.85 -1.62 3.71
C LYS A 71 3.22 -1.41 5.17
N GLU A 72 4.39 -1.90 5.54
CA GLU A 72 4.89 -1.89 6.91
C GLU A 72 6.15 -1.02 7.00
N SER A 73 6.43 -0.53 8.20
CA SER A 73 7.58 0.30 8.55
C SER A 73 7.73 1.56 7.71
N ILE A 74 6.64 2.34 7.61
CA ILE A 74 6.68 3.69 7.06
C ILE A 74 7.12 4.63 8.19
N TRP A 75 8.34 5.17 8.09
CA TRP A 75 8.94 6.03 9.11
C TRP A 75 8.95 7.51 8.69
N GLY A 76 8.84 8.42 9.67
CA GLY A 76 8.99 9.85 9.45
C GLY A 76 8.86 10.68 10.72
N ASP A 77 9.09 12.00 10.60
CA ASP A 77 9.05 12.96 11.70
C ASP A 77 7.78 13.85 11.64
N GLY A 78 6.65 13.27 11.24
CA GLY A 78 5.37 13.98 11.13
C GLY A 78 4.37 13.25 10.25
N ILE A 79 3.91 13.94 9.20
CA ILE A 79 2.94 13.42 8.23
C ILE A 79 3.48 12.13 7.58
N LEU A 80 2.79 11.00 7.80
CA LEU A 80 3.13 9.73 7.14
C LEU A 80 2.12 9.43 6.04
N LEU A 81 2.62 9.02 4.87
CA LEU A 81 1.81 8.71 3.70
C LEU A 81 1.99 7.26 3.25
N ALA A 82 0.88 6.58 3.04
CA ALA A 82 0.83 5.29 2.35
C ALA A 82 -0.05 5.40 1.12
N GLU A 83 0.44 4.88 0.00
CA GLU A 83 -0.30 4.83 -1.26
C GLU A 83 -0.37 3.37 -1.70
N SER A 84 -1.57 2.88 -2.01
CA SER A 84 -1.74 1.51 -2.49
C SER A 84 -1.39 1.39 -3.97
N GLU A 85 -0.53 0.43 -4.29
CA GLU A 85 -0.32 -0.02 -5.66
C GLU A 85 -1.12 -1.32 -5.87
N GLY A 86 -1.80 -1.45 -7.02
CA GLY A 86 -2.54 -2.67 -7.38
C GLY A 86 -3.98 -2.76 -6.89
N LEU A 87 -4.51 -1.76 -6.19
CA LEU A 87 -5.95 -1.61 -5.98
C LEU A 87 -6.60 -0.97 -7.22
N PRO A 88 -7.92 -1.17 -7.45
CA PRO A 88 -8.63 -0.54 -8.56
C PRO A 88 -8.50 0.99 -8.63
N ASN A 89 -8.45 1.65 -7.47
CA ASN A 89 -8.08 3.06 -7.34
C ASN A 89 -6.90 3.20 -6.38
N VAL A 90 -6.20 4.32 -6.41
CA VAL A 90 -5.16 4.62 -5.42
C VAL A 90 -5.83 4.96 -4.09
N LEU A 91 -5.57 4.15 -3.06
CA LEU A 91 -5.85 4.48 -1.67
C LEU A 91 -4.69 5.30 -1.12
N ASN A 92 -4.95 6.54 -0.74
CA ASN A 92 -3.98 7.36 0.01
C ASN A 92 -4.40 7.42 1.47
N ILE A 93 -3.41 7.28 2.35
CA ILE A 93 -3.59 7.30 3.80
C ILE A 93 -2.59 8.29 4.35
N ASN A 94 -3.08 9.27 5.09
CA ASN A 94 -2.28 10.28 5.74
C ASN A 94 -2.55 10.27 7.24
N THR A 95 -1.52 10.05 8.04
CA THR A 95 -1.59 10.15 9.51
C THR A 95 -0.81 11.36 10.02
N PHE A 96 -1.22 11.89 11.18
CA PHE A 96 -0.57 13.02 11.86
C PHE A 96 -0.52 14.35 11.07
N GLY A 97 -1.43 14.52 10.09
CA GLY A 97 -1.43 15.65 9.16
C GLY A 97 -2.30 16.86 9.50
N SER A 98 -3.44 16.72 10.18
CA SER A 98 -4.30 17.87 10.48
C SER A 98 -5.52 17.57 11.36
N GLY A 99 -5.85 18.51 12.26
CA GLY A 99 -7.20 18.69 12.81
C GLY A 99 -7.60 17.72 13.92
N ASP A 100 -8.87 17.34 13.92
CA ASP A 100 -9.49 16.43 14.90
C ASP A 100 -9.30 14.94 14.54
N ASP A 101 -8.78 14.65 13.34
CA ASP A 101 -8.61 13.29 12.80
C ASP A 101 -7.21 12.73 13.09
N VAL A 102 -7.15 11.47 13.50
CA VAL A 102 -5.91 10.69 13.63
C VAL A 102 -5.36 10.32 12.25
N ALA A 103 -6.25 10.00 11.31
CA ALA A 103 -5.92 9.63 9.94
C ALA A 103 -6.96 10.17 8.95
N THR A 104 -6.52 10.49 7.75
CA THR A 104 -7.37 10.85 6.61
C THR A 104 -7.09 9.93 5.43
N PHE A 105 -8.12 9.69 4.63
CA PHE A 105 -8.12 8.69 3.59
C PHE A 105 -8.75 9.24 2.31
N THR A 106 -8.21 8.83 1.16
CA THR A 106 -8.86 9.05 -0.14
C THR A 106 -8.81 7.77 -0.98
N TYR A 107 -9.88 7.43 -1.67
CA TYR A 107 -9.93 6.31 -2.60
C TYR A 107 -10.85 6.63 -3.78
N GLY A 108 -10.26 6.83 -4.97
CA GLY A 108 -11.03 7.35 -6.11
C GLY A 108 -11.58 8.74 -5.79
N ASP A 109 -12.90 8.92 -5.94
CA ASP A 109 -13.61 10.18 -5.63
C ASP A 109 -14.05 10.29 -4.15
N ASP A 110 -13.87 9.23 -3.36
CA ASP A 110 -14.24 9.22 -1.94
C ASP A 110 -13.10 9.76 -1.06
N ALA A 111 -13.46 10.61 -0.09
CA ALA A 111 -12.57 11.08 0.96
C ALA A 111 -13.26 10.99 2.33
N TRP A 112 -12.51 10.58 3.37
CA TRP A 112 -13.04 10.51 4.74
C TRP A 112 -11.92 10.63 5.79
N GLY A 113 -12.31 10.96 7.01
CA GLY A 113 -11.44 11.01 8.19
C GLY A 113 -11.78 9.94 9.22
N SER A 114 -10.82 9.64 10.09
CA SER A 114 -11.02 8.72 11.22
C SER A 114 -12.01 9.23 12.26
N GLY A 115 -12.30 10.53 12.26
CA GLY A 115 -12.90 11.24 13.37
C GLY A 115 -11.93 11.40 14.55
N LYS A 116 -12.47 11.89 15.66
CA LYS A 116 -11.78 12.06 16.94
C LYS A 116 -11.35 10.71 17.52
N TRP A 117 -10.35 10.77 18.40
CA TRP A 117 -9.73 9.65 19.13
C TRP A 117 -10.70 8.69 19.83
N ASP A 118 -11.92 9.12 20.13
CA ASP A 118 -12.97 8.36 20.82
C ASP A 118 -14.22 8.11 19.95
N SER A 119 -14.16 8.43 18.66
CA SER A 119 -15.31 8.39 17.77
C SER A 119 -15.40 7.11 16.93
N ASN A 120 -16.62 6.63 16.74
CA ASN A 120 -16.98 5.69 15.69
C ASN A 120 -17.96 6.41 14.76
N ASN A 121 -17.52 6.71 13.55
CA ASN A 121 -18.29 7.49 12.58
C ASN A 121 -18.97 6.61 11.51
N GLY A 122 -18.96 5.29 11.69
CA GLY A 122 -19.51 4.32 10.73
C GLY A 122 -18.60 3.99 9.54
N ARG A 123 -17.56 4.79 9.29
CA ARG A 123 -16.49 4.48 8.32
C ARG A 123 -15.19 4.07 9.01
N CYS A 124 -14.97 4.57 10.22
CA CYS A 124 -13.77 4.32 11.02
C CYS A 124 -14.15 4.06 12.47
N SER A 125 -13.41 3.13 13.07
CA SER A 125 -13.33 2.87 14.49
C SER A 125 -11.89 3.12 14.93
N VAL A 126 -11.70 4.14 15.76
CA VAL A 126 -10.39 4.40 16.37
C VAL A 126 -10.26 3.52 17.61
N GLY A 127 -9.24 2.67 17.61
CA GLY A 127 -8.90 1.78 18.72
C GLY A 127 -8.39 2.57 19.93
N LYS A 128 -8.19 1.85 21.04
CA LYS A 128 -7.62 2.49 22.23
C LYS A 128 -6.16 2.86 21.98
N GLN A 129 -5.79 4.05 22.41
CA GLN A 129 -4.41 4.46 22.53
C GLN A 129 -3.77 3.69 23.68
N ASP A 130 -2.79 2.84 23.36
CA ASP A 130 -2.02 2.16 24.39
C ASP A 130 -0.95 3.12 24.92
N SER A 131 -0.99 3.32 26.24
CA SER A 131 -0.07 4.19 26.94
C SER A 131 1.36 3.62 26.89
N PRO A 132 2.39 4.48 26.98
CA PRO A 132 3.75 4.02 26.96
C PRO A 132 4.04 3.02 28.09
N ALA A 133 4.75 1.94 27.79
CA ALA A 133 5.28 1.04 28.81
C ALA A 133 6.28 1.79 29.72
N LEU A 134 6.52 1.34 30.95
CA LEU A 134 7.41 2.00 31.93
C LEU A 134 8.83 2.34 31.40
N THR A 135 9.30 1.64 30.37
CA THR A 135 10.63 1.81 29.77
C THR A 135 10.58 2.32 28.33
N SER A 136 9.41 2.77 27.86
CA SER A 136 9.22 3.25 26.49
C SER A 136 8.43 4.54 26.52
N THR A 137 8.75 5.47 25.62
CA THR A 137 7.91 6.64 25.34
C THR A 137 6.93 6.37 24.20
N THR A 138 7.00 5.19 23.59
CA THR A 138 6.18 4.82 22.44
C THR A 138 4.72 4.65 22.83
N VAL A 139 3.87 5.43 22.17
CA VAL A 139 2.42 5.29 22.16
C VAL A 139 2.02 4.55 20.90
N THR A 140 1.09 3.59 21.00
CA THR A 140 0.54 2.90 19.83
C THR A 140 -0.95 3.11 19.70
N ILE A 141 -1.42 3.19 18.45
CA ILE A 141 -2.82 3.39 18.11
C ILE A 141 -3.19 2.50 16.93
N ASP A 142 -4.28 1.77 17.10
CA ASP A 142 -4.96 1.02 16.04
C ASP A 142 -6.13 1.81 15.47
N LEU A 143 -6.32 1.74 14.16
CA LEU A 143 -7.50 2.26 13.47
C LEU A 143 -8.04 1.20 12.53
N ASP A 144 -9.33 0.91 12.65
CA ASP A 144 -10.06 0.06 11.73
C ASP A 144 -11.04 0.91 10.93
N CYS A 145 -10.69 1.20 9.69
CA CYS A 145 -11.47 1.97 8.75
C CYS A 145 -11.99 1.10 7.61
N GLY A 146 -12.83 1.67 6.76
CA GLY A 146 -13.25 1.01 5.54
C GLY A 146 -13.77 1.95 4.47
N PHE A 147 -13.88 1.39 3.28
CA PHE A 147 -14.35 2.07 2.08
C PHE A 147 -15.14 1.10 1.20
N ALA A 148 -15.94 1.68 0.30
CA ALA A 148 -16.65 0.89 -0.69
C ALA A 148 -15.68 0.42 -1.78
N CYS A 149 -15.66 -0.88 -1.98
CA CYS A 149 -15.04 -1.58 -3.08
C CYS A 149 -16.10 -2.38 -3.85
#